data_AF-A0A0R3RJX2-F1
#
_entry.id   AF-A0A0R3RJX2-F1
#
_cell.length_a   1.000
_cell.length_b   1.000
_cell.length_c   1.000
_cell.angle_alpha   90.00
_cell.angle_beta   90.00
_cell.angle_gamma   90.00
#
_symmetry.space_group_name_H-M   'P 1'
#
loop_
_entity.id
_entity.type
_entity.pdbx_description
1 polymer ?
#
loop_
_entity_poly.entity_id
_entity_poly.type
_entity_poly.pdbx_seq_one_letter_code
_entity_poly.pdbx_strand_id
1 'polypeptide(L)'
;MVPEGKKQLAIFNELYYESIESQLNFWRAPTDVGQAVDIMLQPPTIRSLTDLFTRNNITFKIIIDDVEKLIYEREGKPRRSNLQNYESALNSNMGSFWKRSKDAASIGNKAKYGFGDYHSYDIILAWLADIQRFYPTMAKVFTIGRTYEGRDIKGIKIGNPIDKTDKRIVWIDGGIHAREWASIHTVLYFIDQLIAQYGTDPQITSYVDMLNFYIVPVVNPDGYEYSRSDQSPHARFWRKNRGKAVCSKDRWHRKRCCSGVDLNRNFDFYWGGLLHTIIQLIHC
;
A
#
# COMPACT_ATOMS: atom_id res chain seq x y z
N MET A 1 -3.12 -10.79 -18.77
CA MET A 1 -3.35 -10.74 -20.24
C MET A 1 -2.20 -10.00 -20.90
N VAL A 2 -1.91 -10.20 -22.18
CA VAL A 2 -0.89 -9.43 -22.91
C VAL A 2 -1.47 -9.02 -24.26
N PRO A 3 -1.60 -7.72 -24.59
CA PRO A 3 -2.06 -7.28 -25.90
C PRO A 3 -1.01 -7.58 -26.97
N GLU A 4 -1.37 -8.33 -27.98
CA GLU A 4 -0.49 -8.72 -29.10
C GLU A 4 -0.47 -7.67 -30.21
N GLY A 5 -1.41 -6.72 -30.21
CA GLY A 5 -1.47 -5.65 -31.19
C GLY A 5 -2.24 -4.42 -30.72
N LYS A 6 -2.15 -3.34 -31.51
CA LYS A 6 -2.77 -2.04 -31.20
C LYS A 6 -4.28 -2.12 -30.99
N LYS A 7 -4.98 -3.02 -31.69
CA LYS A 7 -6.42 -3.24 -31.53
C LYS A 7 -6.77 -3.77 -30.14
N GLN A 8 -6.03 -4.77 -29.66
CA GLN A 8 -6.24 -5.32 -28.31
C GLN A 8 -5.86 -4.31 -27.23
N LEU A 9 -4.77 -3.56 -27.44
CA LEU A 9 -4.39 -2.47 -26.53
C LEU A 9 -5.49 -1.40 -26.44
N ALA A 10 -6.11 -1.02 -27.56
CA ALA A 10 -7.23 -0.08 -27.56
C ALA A 10 -8.42 -0.58 -26.73
N ILE A 11 -8.77 -1.86 -26.84
CA ILE A 11 -9.83 -2.48 -26.02
C ILE A 11 -9.48 -2.41 -24.53
N PHE A 12 -8.22 -2.71 -24.15
CA PHE A 12 -7.82 -2.61 -22.75
C PHE A 12 -7.84 -1.16 -22.25
N ASN A 13 -7.43 -0.20 -23.08
CA ASN A 13 -7.51 1.23 -22.73
C ASN A 13 -8.96 1.70 -22.54
N GLU A 14 -9.89 1.20 -23.37
CA GLU A 14 -11.33 1.48 -23.22
C GLU A 14 -11.89 0.85 -21.93
N LEU A 15 -11.58 -0.43 -21.67
CA LEU A 15 -11.96 -1.09 -20.40
C LEU A 15 -11.36 -0.40 -19.17
N TYR A 16 -10.15 0.15 -19.31
CA TYR A 16 -9.49 0.90 -18.25
C TYR A 16 -10.16 2.27 -18.03
N TYR A 17 -10.58 2.92 -19.11
CA TYR A 17 -11.33 4.18 -19.06
C TYR A 17 -12.72 3.99 -18.42
N GLU A 18 -13.40 2.90 -18.76
CA GLU A 18 -14.74 2.57 -18.25
C GLU A 18 -14.73 1.77 -16.94
N SER A 19 -13.55 1.52 -16.36
CA SER A 19 -13.37 0.60 -15.23
C SER A 19 -14.25 0.94 -14.02
N ILE A 20 -14.59 2.22 -13.85
CA ILE A 20 -15.46 2.73 -12.80
C ILE A 20 -16.88 2.25 -13.01
N GLU A 21 -17.40 2.44 -14.23
CA GLU A 21 -18.76 2.05 -14.58
C GLU A 21 -18.91 0.52 -14.54
N SER A 22 -17.89 -0.19 -15.03
CA SER A 22 -17.86 -1.66 -15.07
C SER A 22 -17.38 -2.33 -13.77
N GLN A 23 -17.05 -1.55 -12.73
CA GLN A 23 -16.51 -2.05 -11.45
C GLN A 23 -15.28 -2.96 -11.60
N LEU A 24 -14.42 -2.69 -12.58
CA LEU A 24 -13.20 -3.44 -12.85
C LEU A 24 -12.05 -2.90 -12.01
N ASN A 25 -11.28 -3.79 -11.38
CA ASN A 25 -10.12 -3.40 -10.57
C ASN A 25 -8.82 -3.79 -11.26
N PHE A 26 -8.18 -2.80 -11.89
CA PHE A 26 -6.88 -3.00 -12.53
C PHE A 26 -5.77 -3.01 -11.49
N TRP A 27 -5.09 -4.15 -11.39
CA TRP A 27 -3.86 -4.29 -10.61
C TRP A 27 -2.66 -3.81 -11.41
N ARG A 28 -2.68 -4.04 -12.73
CA ARG A 28 -1.71 -3.51 -13.69
C ARG A 28 -2.45 -2.88 -14.87
N ALA A 29 -2.28 -1.58 -15.03
CA ALA A 29 -2.91 -0.80 -16.09
C ALA A 29 -2.32 -1.14 -17.47
N PRO A 30 -3.11 -1.01 -18.55
CA PRO A 30 -2.58 -1.08 -19.92
C PRO A 30 -1.59 0.06 -20.17
N THR A 31 -0.51 -0.27 -20.88
CA THR A 31 0.56 0.67 -21.22
C THR A 31 0.86 0.53 -22.72
N ASP A 32 1.50 -0.56 -23.10
CA ASP A 32 1.94 -0.81 -24.47
C ASP A 32 1.60 -2.23 -24.95
N VAL A 33 1.72 -2.43 -26.26
CA VAL A 33 1.64 -3.76 -26.88
C VAL A 33 2.76 -4.63 -26.30
N GLY A 34 2.45 -5.87 -25.94
CA GLY A 34 3.38 -6.80 -25.30
C GLY A 34 3.54 -6.63 -23.78
N GLN A 35 2.94 -5.60 -23.18
CA GLN A 35 2.97 -5.40 -21.72
C GLN A 35 1.76 -6.03 -21.04
N ALA A 36 2.01 -6.76 -19.95
CA ALA A 36 0.94 -7.45 -19.25
C ALA A 36 -0.09 -6.48 -18.64
N VAL A 37 -1.34 -6.91 -18.61
CA VAL A 37 -2.49 -6.24 -17.99
C VAL A 37 -3.15 -7.22 -17.03
N ASP A 38 -3.36 -6.79 -15.80
CA ASP A 38 -3.90 -7.60 -14.71
C ASP A 38 -5.15 -6.94 -14.14
N ILE A 39 -6.25 -7.69 -14.12
CA ILE A 39 -7.57 -7.19 -13.70
C ILE A 39 -8.16 -8.20 -12.71
N MET A 40 -8.58 -7.71 -11.55
CA MET A 40 -9.42 -8.44 -10.62
C MET A 40 -10.88 -8.22 -10.99
N LEU A 41 -11.61 -9.33 -11.12
CA LEU A 41 -13.00 -9.35 -11.55
C LEU A 41 -13.91 -9.77 -10.41
N GLN A 42 -15.09 -9.17 -10.35
CA GLN A 42 -16.16 -9.66 -9.49
C GLN A 42 -16.92 -10.77 -10.20
N PRO A 43 -17.48 -11.78 -9.49
CA PRO A 43 -18.18 -12.90 -10.11
C PRO A 43 -19.22 -12.53 -11.18
N PRO A 44 -20.05 -11.47 -11.01
CA PRO A 44 -21.03 -11.08 -12.03
C PRO A 44 -20.41 -10.63 -13.37
N THR A 45 -19.17 -10.11 -13.35
CA THR A 45 -18.50 -9.54 -14.53
C THR A 45 -17.74 -10.56 -15.37
N ILE A 46 -17.45 -11.74 -14.81
CA ILE A 46 -16.57 -12.75 -15.42
C ILE A 46 -17.08 -13.19 -16.79
N ARG A 47 -18.39 -13.49 -16.89
CA ARG A 47 -18.98 -14.01 -18.13
C ARG A 47 -18.88 -13.00 -19.27
N SER A 48 -19.34 -11.77 -19.01
CA SER A 48 -19.35 -10.70 -20.02
C SER A 48 -17.94 -10.37 -20.52
N LEU A 49 -16.96 -10.35 -19.62
CA LEU A 49 -15.57 -10.06 -20.00
C LEU A 49 -14.92 -11.23 -20.75
N THR A 50 -15.21 -12.46 -20.35
CA THR A 50 -14.74 -13.67 -21.06
C THR A 50 -15.27 -13.68 -22.49
N ASP A 51 -16.56 -13.40 -22.68
CA ASP A 51 -17.17 -13.32 -24.02
C ASP A 51 -16.52 -12.22 -24.88
N LEU A 52 -16.23 -11.05 -24.28
CA LEU A 52 -15.54 -9.96 -24.95
C LEU A 52 -14.13 -10.38 -25.41
N PHE A 53 -13.39 -11.07 -24.55
CA PHE A 53 -12.03 -11.53 -24.85
C PHE A 53 -12.03 -12.60 -25.93
N THR A 54 -12.93 -13.58 -25.85
CA THR A 54 -13.07 -14.62 -26.88
C THR A 54 -13.40 -14.01 -28.25
N ARG A 55 -14.34 -13.05 -28.32
CA ARG A 55 -14.70 -12.38 -29.59
C ARG A 55 -13.55 -11.59 -30.22
N ASN A 56 -12.63 -11.09 -29.40
CA ASN A 56 -11.50 -10.28 -29.86
C ASN A 56 -10.19 -11.07 -29.92
N ASN A 57 -10.25 -12.41 -29.82
CA ASN A 57 -9.09 -13.30 -29.82
C ASN A 57 -8.02 -12.89 -28.78
N ILE A 58 -8.47 -12.45 -27.60
CA ILE A 58 -7.61 -12.06 -26.48
C ILE A 58 -7.41 -13.28 -25.60
N THR A 59 -6.16 -13.73 -25.48
CA THR A 59 -5.80 -14.81 -24.57
C THR A 59 -5.60 -14.28 -23.16
N PHE A 60 -6.07 -15.06 -22.17
CA PHE A 60 -5.89 -14.72 -20.76
C PHE A 60 -5.57 -15.96 -19.94
N LYS A 61 -4.93 -15.73 -18.80
CA LYS A 61 -4.62 -16.75 -17.80
C LYS A 61 -5.18 -16.28 -16.46
N ILE A 62 -5.84 -17.18 -15.75
CA ILE A 62 -6.24 -16.93 -14.36
C ILE A 62 -4.99 -17.08 -13.50
N ILE A 63 -4.61 -16.00 -12.81
CA ILE A 63 -3.43 -15.97 -11.93
C ILE A 63 -3.84 -16.35 -10.50
N ILE A 64 -5.01 -15.90 -10.07
CA ILE A 64 -5.57 -16.15 -8.74
C ILE A 64 -7.04 -16.51 -8.93
N ASP A 65 -7.41 -17.73 -8.56
CA ASP A 65 -8.77 -18.25 -8.75
C ASP A 65 -9.76 -17.63 -7.76
N ASP A 66 -9.33 -17.45 -6.51
CA ASP A 66 -10.14 -16.87 -5.43
C ASP A 66 -9.29 -15.93 -4.57
N VAL A 67 -9.54 -14.63 -4.76
CA VAL A 67 -8.81 -13.57 -4.06
C VAL A 67 -9.20 -13.49 -2.59
N GLU A 68 -10.47 -13.72 -2.27
CA GLU A 68 -10.97 -13.69 -0.88
C GLU A 68 -10.35 -14.82 -0.07
N LYS A 69 -10.32 -16.03 -0.63
CA LYS A 69 -9.64 -17.17 -0.03
C LYS A 69 -8.15 -16.90 0.20
N LEU A 70 -7.44 -16.32 -0.76
CA LEU A 70 -6.03 -15.98 -0.61
C LEU A 70 -5.79 -14.96 0.52
N ILE A 71 -6.69 -13.98 0.68
CA ILE A 71 -6.61 -13.03 1.80
C ILE A 71 -6.76 -13.78 3.13
N TYR A 72 -7.78 -14.64 3.26
CA TYR A 72 -7.99 -15.41 4.49
C TYR A 72 -6.87 -16.40 4.82
N GLU A 73 -6.22 -16.98 3.81
CA GLU A 73 -5.06 -17.86 4.03
C GLU A 73 -3.85 -17.08 4.55
N ARG A 74 -3.69 -15.81 4.17
CA ARG A 74 -2.55 -14.98 4.59
C ARG A 74 -2.77 -14.23 5.89
N GLU A 75 -3.99 -13.76 6.12
CA GLU A 75 -4.36 -12.87 7.23
C GLU A 75 -5.17 -13.59 8.30
N GLY A 76 -5.58 -14.84 8.06
CA GLY A 76 -6.53 -15.56 8.89
C GLY A 76 -7.97 -15.15 8.59
N LYS A 77 -8.94 -16.02 8.91
CA LYS A 77 -10.36 -15.69 8.77
C LYS A 77 -10.77 -14.60 9.77
N PRO A 78 -11.73 -13.72 9.44
CA PRO A 78 -12.23 -12.74 10.38
C PRO A 78 -12.89 -13.50 11.54
N ARG A 79 -12.58 -13.10 12.78
CA ARG A 79 -13.22 -13.68 13.97
C ARG A 79 -14.72 -13.44 13.90
N ARG A 80 -15.51 -14.43 13.48
CA ARG A 80 -16.91 -14.52 13.89
C ARG A 80 -16.90 -14.67 15.41
N SER A 81 -17.73 -13.90 16.09
CA SER A 81 -17.89 -13.87 17.55
C SER A 81 -18.46 -15.17 18.12
N ASN A 82 -17.81 -16.32 17.89
CA ASN A 82 -18.12 -17.60 18.52
C ASN A 82 -16.83 -18.18 19.12
N LEU A 83 -16.85 -18.26 20.45
CA LEU A 83 -15.74 -18.45 21.38
C LEU A 83 -15.24 -19.90 21.48
N GLN A 84 -15.21 -20.66 20.38
CA GLN A 84 -15.13 -22.14 20.50
C GLN A 84 -14.01 -22.87 19.77
N ASN A 85 -13.10 -22.21 19.04
CA ASN A 85 -11.92 -22.91 18.50
C ASN A 85 -10.67 -22.02 18.57
N TYR A 86 -10.10 -21.95 19.77
CA TYR A 86 -8.88 -21.19 20.05
C TYR A 86 -7.61 -21.96 19.64
N GLU A 87 -7.60 -23.29 19.78
CA GLU A 87 -6.37 -24.10 19.65
C GLU A 87 -5.99 -24.43 18.19
N SER A 88 -6.96 -24.60 17.28
CA SER A 88 -6.69 -25.05 15.91
C SER A 88 -6.18 -23.94 14.99
N ALA A 89 -6.60 -22.70 15.21
CA ALA A 89 -6.15 -21.52 14.46
C ALA A 89 -4.79 -20.99 14.95
N LEU A 90 -4.43 -21.27 16.21
CA LEU A 90 -3.09 -21.00 16.72
C LEU A 90 -2.06 -21.84 15.94
N ASN A 91 -2.26 -23.15 15.77
CA ASN A 91 -1.20 -24.02 15.22
C ASN A 91 -0.80 -23.74 13.75
N SER A 92 -1.72 -23.29 12.88
CA SER A 92 -1.38 -22.97 11.46
C SER A 92 -0.80 -21.56 11.29
N ASN A 93 -1.33 -20.56 11.99
CA ASN A 93 -0.80 -19.19 11.96
C ASN A 93 0.52 -19.07 12.74
N MET A 94 0.74 -19.91 13.75
CA MET A 94 1.97 -19.90 14.52
C MET A 94 3.17 -20.31 13.66
N GLY A 95 3.03 -21.22 12.69
CA GLY A 95 4.12 -21.61 11.80
C GLY A 95 4.61 -20.48 10.88
N SER A 96 3.69 -19.71 10.29
CA SER A 96 4.04 -18.55 9.44
C SER A 96 4.50 -17.34 10.27
N PHE A 97 3.98 -17.19 11.49
CA PHE A 97 4.43 -16.23 12.49
C PHE A 97 5.85 -16.54 12.97
N TRP A 98 6.18 -17.79 13.32
CA TRP A 98 7.52 -18.21 13.73
C TRP A 98 8.55 -18.10 12.60
N LYS A 99 8.13 -18.34 11.34
CA LYS A 99 9.01 -18.18 10.19
C LYS A 99 9.37 -16.71 9.96
N ARG A 100 8.38 -15.79 10.04
CA ARG A 100 8.63 -14.34 9.88
C ARG A 100 9.25 -13.69 11.13
N SER A 101 9.01 -14.21 12.33
CA SER A 101 9.59 -13.68 13.57
C SER A 101 11.07 -14.05 13.74
N LYS A 102 11.52 -15.17 13.18
CA LYS A 102 12.95 -15.53 13.12
C LYS A 102 13.75 -14.59 12.23
N ASP A 103 13.16 -14.09 11.14
CA ASP A 103 13.79 -13.12 10.22
C ASP A 103 13.78 -11.68 10.79
N ALA A 104 12.94 -11.42 11.80
CA ALA A 104 12.66 -10.09 12.37
C ALA A 104 13.43 -9.76 13.66
N ALA A 105 14.19 -10.71 14.23
CA ALA A 105 14.90 -10.48 15.47
C ALA A 105 16.14 -9.61 15.24
N SER A 106 15.95 -8.29 15.10
CA SER A 106 17.01 -7.31 15.18
C SER A 106 17.62 -7.35 16.58
N ILE A 107 18.75 -8.04 16.71
CA ILE A 107 19.46 -8.24 17.98
C ILE A 107 20.00 -6.90 18.51
N GLY A 108 20.17 -5.88 17.64
CA GLY A 108 20.77 -4.58 17.99
C GLY A 108 19.80 -3.45 18.36
N ASN A 109 18.53 -3.46 17.91
CA ASN A 109 17.60 -2.35 18.18
C ASN A 109 16.95 -2.46 19.58
N LYS A 110 17.05 -1.42 20.40
CA LYS A 110 16.38 -1.30 21.71
C LYS A 110 14.86 -1.11 21.57
N ALA A 111 14.42 -0.40 20.54
CA ALA A 111 13.01 -0.23 20.20
C ALA A 111 12.50 -1.45 19.43
N LYS A 112 11.83 -2.37 20.11
CA LYS A 112 11.36 -3.63 19.48
C LYS A 112 10.13 -3.42 18.61
N TYR A 113 10.14 -4.04 17.43
CA TYR A 113 9.02 -4.05 16.50
C TYR A 113 8.83 -5.45 15.90
N GLY A 114 7.57 -5.88 15.81
CA GLY A 114 7.25 -7.21 15.29
C GLY A 114 7.22 -7.24 13.77
N PHE A 115 8.35 -7.29 13.07
CA PHE A 115 8.35 -7.38 11.59
C PHE A 115 7.70 -8.66 11.03
N GLY A 116 7.21 -9.56 11.87
CA GLY A 116 6.44 -10.74 11.48
C GLY A 116 5.05 -10.48 10.91
N ASP A 117 4.53 -9.26 11.05
CA ASP A 117 3.18 -8.90 10.63
C ASP A 117 3.11 -7.45 10.11
N TYR A 118 2.01 -7.11 9.46
CA TYR A 118 1.66 -5.72 9.14
C TYR A 118 0.91 -5.14 10.35
N HIS A 119 1.42 -4.06 10.94
CA HIS A 119 0.85 -3.46 12.14
C HIS A 119 -0.05 -2.26 11.85
N SER A 120 -0.94 -1.92 12.78
CA SER A 120 -1.74 -0.70 12.66
C SER A 120 -0.85 0.55 12.70
N TYR A 121 -1.37 1.65 12.19
CA TYR A 121 -0.69 2.94 12.20
C TYR A 121 -0.31 3.36 13.62
N ASP A 122 -1.19 3.12 14.61
CA ASP A 122 -0.89 3.44 16.01
C ASP A 122 0.31 2.67 16.57
N ILE A 123 0.47 1.38 16.22
CA ILE A 123 1.63 0.59 16.61
C ILE A 123 2.90 1.10 15.92
N ILE A 124 2.80 1.49 14.64
CA ILE A 124 3.90 2.12 13.91
C ILE A 124 4.32 3.42 14.60
N LEU A 125 3.37 4.28 14.96
CA LEU A 125 3.64 5.55 15.65
C LEU A 125 4.29 5.35 17.03
N ALA A 126 3.79 4.36 17.79
CA ALA A 126 4.39 4.00 19.07
C ALA A 126 5.85 3.57 18.90
N TRP A 127 6.14 2.75 17.89
CA TRP A 127 7.51 2.32 17.61
C TRP A 127 8.44 3.46 17.17
N LEU A 128 7.97 4.39 16.33
CA LEU A 128 8.75 5.59 15.98
C LEU A 128 9.06 6.45 17.22
N ALA A 129 8.10 6.57 18.14
CA ALA A 129 8.30 7.28 19.41
C ALA A 129 9.32 6.57 20.30
N ASP A 130 9.29 5.23 20.37
CA ASP A 130 10.27 4.43 21.09
C ASP A 130 11.68 4.60 20.50
N ILE A 131 11.83 4.62 19.17
CA ILE A 131 13.12 4.87 18.53
C ILE A 131 13.68 6.23 18.97
N GLN A 132 12.88 7.30 18.90
CA GLN A 132 13.31 8.62 19.39
C GLN A 132 13.71 8.58 20.86
N ARG A 133 12.94 7.88 21.71
CA ARG A 133 13.21 7.77 23.15
C ARG A 133 14.53 7.05 23.45
N PHE A 134 14.82 5.96 22.74
CA PHE A 134 16.03 5.17 22.97
C PHE A 134 17.27 5.74 22.27
N TYR A 135 17.10 6.52 21.19
CA TYR A 135 18.17 7.07 20.37
C TYR A 135 18.02 8.59 20.15
N PRO A 136 17.91 9.41 21.22
CA PRO A 136 17.56 10.82 21.11
C PRO A 136 18.61 11.68 20.40
N THR A 137 19.88 11.24 20.36
CA THR A 137 20.96 11.93 19.65
C THR A 137 20.98 11.66 18.14
N MET A 138 20.19 10.68 17.69
CA MET A 138 20.20 10.19 16.31
C MET A 138 18.84 10.23 15.63
N ALA A 139 17.76 10.24 16.39
CA ALA A 139 16.41 10.07 15.87
C ALA A 139 15.44 11.12 16.43
N LYS A 140 14.62 11.69 15.56
CA LYS A 140 13.58 12.67 15.94
C LYS A 140 12.32 12.48 15.09
N VAL A 141 11.20 12.23 15.74
CA VAL A 141 9.88 12.16 15.11
C VAL A 141 9.43 13.55 14.73
N PHE A 142 8.86 13.69 13.53
CA PHE A 142 8.28 14.92 13.03
C PHE A 142 6.90 14.67 12.42
N THR A 143 6.14 15.74 12.23
CA THR A 143 4.81 15.71 11.60
C THR A 143 4.85 16.62 10.39
N ILE A 144 4.39 16.13 9.24
CA ILE A 144 4.39 16.88 7.97
C ILE A 144 3.02 17.46 7.62
N GLY A 145 1.98 17.03 8.33
CA GLY A 145 0.62 17.48 8.08
C GLY A 145 -0.38 16.60 8.80
N ARG A 146 -1.65 16.83 8.48
CA ARG A 146 -2.79 16.08 9.02
C ARG A 146 -3.66 15.61 7.87
N THR A 147 -4.14 14.37 7.98
CA THR A 147 -5.00 13.75 6.97
C THR A 147 -6.41 14.31 6.99
N TYR A 148 -7.26 13.90 6.03
CA TYR A 148 -8.65 14.34 5.96
C TYR A 148 -9.48 13.88 7.17
N GLU A 149 -9.24 12.65 7.65
CA GLU A 149 -9.92 12.12 8.85
C GLU A 149 -9.23 12.56 10.16
N GLY A 150 -8.24 13.45 10.10
CA GLY A 150 -7.64 14.10 11.27
C GLY A 150 -6.43 13.40 11.89
N ARG A 151 -5.85 12.38 11.23
CA ARG A 151 -4.62 11.71 11.70
C ARG A 151 -3.39 12.53 11.37
N ASP A 152 -2.45 12.65 12.30
CA ASP A 152 -1.14 13.25 11.99
C ASP A 152 -0.38 12.35 11.02
N ILE A 153 0.23 12.93 9.99
CA ILE A 153 1.16 12.24 9.09
C ILE A 153 2.56 12.40 9.69
N LYS A 154 3.06 11.33 10.32
CA LYS A 154 4.33 11.35 11.04
C LYS A 154 5.43 10.64 10.28
N GLY A 155 6.64 11.16 10.43
CA GLY A 155 7.87 10.56 9.96
C GLY A 155 8.96 10.60 11.03
N ILE A 156 10.12 10.03 10.73
CA ILE A 156 11.29 10.03 11.59
C ILE A 156 12.50 10.56 10.84
N LYS A 157 13.21 11.52 11.44
CA LYS A 157 14.51 12.01 11.00
C LYS A 157 15.57 11.12 11.64
N ILE A 158 16.50 10.58 10.86
CA ILE A 158 17.64 9.80 11.34
C ILE A 158 18.94 10.42 10.83
N GLY A 159 19.88 10.69 11.73
CA GLY A 159 21.21 11.24 11.44
C GLY A 159 21.97 11.53 12.74
N ASN A 160 23.29 11.37 12.76
CA ASN A 160 24.11 11.62 13.96
C ASN A 160 25.22 12.67 13.71
N PRO A 161 25.28 13.82 14.41
CA PRO A 161 24.32 14.32 15.39
C PRO A 161 22.98 14.70 14.75
N ILE A 162 21.87 14.47 15.47
CA ILE A 162 20.51 14.75 14.99
C ILE A 162 20.25 16.22 14.69
N ASP A 163 20.94 17.14 15.37
CA ASP A 163 20.74 18.58 15.21
C ASP A 163 21.52 19.18 14.03
N LYS A 164 22.38 18.40 13.37
CA LYS A 164 23.07 18.86 12.16
C LYS A 164 22.09 19.02 11.00
N THR A 165 22.08 20.21 10.40
CA THR A 165 21.23 20.61 9.27
C THR A 165 22.00 20.85 7.97
N ASP A 166 23.33 20.85 8.04
CA ASP A 166 24.26 21.02 6.92
C ASP A 166 24.48 19.73 6.10
N LYS A 167 24.02 18.59 6.60
CA LYS A 167 24.08 17.30 5.89
C LYS A 167 23.08 17.23 4.75
N ARG A 168 23.45 16.49 3.69
CA ARG A 168 22.54 16.19 2.58
C ARG A 168 21.34 15.38 3.06
N ILE A 169 20.19 15.63 2.45
CA ILE A 169 18.92 15.01 2.82
C ILE A 169 18.59 13.87 1.86
N VAL A 170 18.16 12.75 2.42
CA VAL A 170 17.50 11.66 1.70
C VAL A 170 16.06 11.59 2.18
N TRP A 171 15.11 11.72 1.27
CA TRP A 171 13.68 11.55 1.54
C TRP A 171 13.24 10.16 1.12
N ILE A 172 12.57 9.44 2.02
CA ILE A 172 12.01 8.12 1.74
C ILE A 172 10.58 8.11 2.27
N ASP A 173 9.64 7.69 1.43
CA ASP A 173 8.26 7.51 1.84
C ASP A 173 7.69 6.17 1.39
N GLY A 174 6.68 5.73 2.14
CA GLY A 174 5.95 4.49 1.89
C GLY A 174 4.45 4.68 2.03
N GLY A 175 3.70 3.74 1.46
CA GLY A 175 2.26 3.66 1.66
C GLY A 175 1.48 4.85 1.11
N ILE A 176 1.94 5.49 0.02
CA ILE A 176 1.12 6.49 -0.69
C ILE A 176 -0.17 5.87 -1.23
N HIS A 177 -0.11 4.61 -1.68
CA HIS A 177 -1.27 3.78 -1.92
C HIS A 177 -1.52 2.84 -0.73
N ALA A 178 -2.75 2.88 -0.23
CA ALA A 178 -3.13 2.20 1.00
C ALA A 178 -2.94 0.67 0.99
N ARG A 179 -3.29 0.00 -0.12
CA ARG A 179 -3.20 -1.48 -0.27
C ARG A 179 -1.78 -2.05 -0.31
N GLU A 180 -0.77 -1.22 -0.55
CA GLU A 180 0.62 -1.63 -0.81
C GLU A 180 1.41 -1.84 0.50
N TRP A 181 0.90 -2.70 1.38
CA TRP A 181 1.43 -2.89 2.75
C TRP A 181 2.90 -3.28 2.81
N ALA A 182 3.40 -3.98 1.79
CA ALA A 182 4.80 -4.33 1.67
C ALA A 182 5.70 -3.09 1.61
N SER A 183 5.29 -2.01 0.92
CA SER A 183 6.05 -0.75 0.86
C SER A 183 6.24 -0.16 2.26
N ILE A 184 5.15 -0.09 3.05
CA ILE A 184 5.19 0.41 4.43
C ILE A 184 6.16 -0.42 5.26
N HIS A 185 6.05 -1.76 5.17
CA HIS A 185 6.90 -2.67 5.92
C HIS A 185 8.37 -2.55 5.54
N THR A 186 8.70 -2.44 4.25
CA THR A 186 10.08 -2.22 3.77
C THR A 186 10.66 -0.91 4.29
N VAL A 187 9.88 0.18 4.32
CA VAL A 187 10.34 1.46 4.84
C VAL A 187 10.60 1.39 6.36
N LEU A 188 9.76 0.66 7.10
CA LEU A 188 9.99 0.40 8.52
C LEU A 188 11.24 -0.45 8.73
N TYR A 189 11.48 -1.46 7.90
CA TYR A 189 12.69 -2.27 7.98
C TYR A 189 13.94 -1.44 7.68
N PHE A 190 13.86 -0.51 6.73
CA PHE A 190 14.93 0.43 6.45
C PHE A 190 15.28 1.30 7.67
N ILE A 191 14.27 1.80 8.40
CA ILE A 191 14.46 2.49 9.68
C ILE A 191 15.19 1.60 10.69
N ASP A 192 14.77 0.33 10.83
CA ASP A 192 15.41 -0.61 11.76
C ASP A 192 16.88 -0.85 11.41
N GLN A 193 17.21 -1.02 10.11
CA GLN A 193 18.59 -1.21 9.68
C GLN A 193 19.46 0.01 9.99
N LEU A 194 18.98 1.23 9.74
CA LEU A 194 19.72 2.45 10.08
C LEU A 194 20.02 2.56 11.59
N ILE A 195 19.10 2.11 12.44
CA ILE A 195 19.25 2.18 13.90
C ILE A 195 20.10 1.03 14.45
N ALA A 196 19.80 -0.20 14.06
CA ALA A 196 20.44 -1.40 14.60
C ALA A 196 21.89 -1.57 14.15
N GLN A 197 22.21 -1.15 12.93
CA GLN A 197 23.54 -1.32 12.35
C GLN A 197 24.47 -0.13 12.57
N TYR A 198 23.97 0.99 13.11
CA TYR A 198 24.82 2.12 13.45
C TYR A 198 25.85 1.75 14.54
N GLY A 199 27.12 2.02 14.27
CA GLY A 199 28.24 1.61 15.12
C GLY A 199 28.68 0.15 14.97
N THR A 200 27.94 -0.66 14.19
CA THR A 200 28.28 -2.06 13.90
C THR A 200 28.72 -2.23 12.44
N ASP A 201 27.91 -1.76 11.50
CA ASP A 201 28.23 -1.77 10.07
C ASP A 201 28.92 -0.44 9.69
N PRO A 202 30.15 -0.46 9.16
CA PRO A 202 30.89 0.76 8.81
C PRO A 202 30.20 1.60 7.72
N GLN A 203 29.51 0.96 6.77
CA GLN A 203 28.85 1.64 5.65
C GLN A 203 27.59 2.36 6.14
N ILE A 204 26.75 1.71 6.94
CA ILE A 204 25.56 2.34 7.54
C ILE A 204 25.96 3.46 8.49
N THR A 205 27.01 3.24 9.30
CA THR A 205 27.56 4.28 10.19
C THR A 205 27.97 5.51 9.39
N SER A 206 28.75 5.31 8.31
CA SER A 206 29.16 6.39 7.41
C SER A 206 27.96 7.14 6.81
N TYR A 207 26.92 6.43 6.36
CA TYR A 207 25.71 7.06 5.83
C TYR A 207 24.98 7.92 6.86
N VAL A 208 24.77 7.44 8.08
CA VAL A 208 24.08 8.18 9.15
C VAL A 208 24.90 9.39 9.63
N ASP A 209 26.23 9.29 9.55
CA ASP A 209 27.14 10.39 9.89
C ASP A 209 27.16 11.47 8.79
N MET A 210 27.01 11.11 7.51
CA MET A 210 27.07 12.05 6.38
C MET A 210 25.72 12.60 5.92
N LEU A 211 24.63 11.87 6.17
CA LEU A 211 23.29 12.17 5.64
C LEU A 211 22.26 12.39 6.76
N ASN A 212 21.19 13.11 6.41
CA ASN A 212 19.96 13.16 7.16
C ASN A 212 18.86 12.42 6.40
N PHE A 213 18.39 11.31 6.94
CA PHE A 213 17.26 10.57 6.39
C PHE A 213 15.96 11.13 6.96
N TYR A 214 15.02 11.54 6.10
CA TYR A 214 13.66 11.90 6.46
C TYR A 214 12.74 10.82 5.91
N ILE A 215 12.17 10.03 6.81
CA ILE A 215 11.45 8.82 6.45
C ILE A 215 10.00 8.93 6.90
N VAL A 216 9.05 8.79 5.98
CA VAL A 216 7.61 8.80 6.25
C VAL A 216 7.01 7.44 5.87
N PRO A 217 6.89 6.50 6.83
CA PRO A 217 6.50 5.12 6.51
C PRO A 217 5.10 4.98 5.94
N VAL A 218 4.18 5.86 6.33
CA VAL A 218 2.78 5.85 5.90
C VAL A 218 2.35 7.27 5.53
N VAL A 219 2.41 7.59 4.23
CA VAL A 219 1.96 8.89 3.70
C VAL A 219 0.44 9.00 3.67
N ASN A 220 -0.27 7.87 3.54
CA ASN A 220 -1.74 7.80 3.52
C ASN A 220 -2.31 7.03 4.73
N PRO A 221 -2.24 7.56 5.97
CA PRO A 221 -2.73 6.87 7.16
C PRO A 221 -4.21 6.47 7.09
N ASP A 222 -5.08 7.36 6.61
CA ASP A 222 -6.53 7.09 6.55
C ASP A 222 -6.84 5.93 5.60
N GLY A 223 -6.21 5.94 4.42
CA GLY A 223 -6.37 4.86 3.45
C GLY A 223 -5.81 3.55 4.00
N TYR A 224 -4.63 3.58 4.64
CA TYR A 224 -4.01 2.41 5.23
C TYR A 224 -4.90 1.75 6.28
N GLU A 225 -5.41 2.53 7.24
CA GLU A 225 -6.34 2.04 8.26
C GLU A 225 -7.63 1.51 7.65
N TYR A 226 -8.19 2.20 6.65
CA TYR A 226 -9.36 1.70 5.93
C TYR A 226 -9.09 0.34 5.28
N SER A 227 -7.91 0.17 4.64
CA SER A 227 -7.55 -1.10 4.00
C SER A 227 -7.38 -2.27 4.98
N ARG A 228 -7.12 -1.96 6.26
CA ARG A 228 -7.01 -2.93 7.36
C ARG A 228 -8.31 -3.17 8.11
N SER A 229 -9.31 -2.29 7.95
CA SER A 229 -10.53 -2.32 8.74
C SER A 229 -11.42 -3.53 8.48
N ASP A 230 -11.28 -4.14 7.30
CA ASP A 230 -12.03 -5.31 6.86
C ASP A 230 -11.20 -6.11 5.86
N GLN A 231 -11.36 -7.43 5.88
CA GLN A 231 -10.68 -8.39 5.01
C GLN A 231 -11.41 -8.58 3.68
N SER A 232 -12.58 -7.97 3.48
CA SER A 232 -13.23 -7.97 2.17
C SER A 232 -12.30 -7.36 1.10
N PRO A 233 -12.31 -7.90 -0.13
CA PRO A 233 -11.54 -7.32 -1.23
C PRO A 233 -11.82 -5.83 -1.44
N HIS A 234 -13.02 -5.35 -1.13
CA HIS A 234 -13.39 -3.94 -1.25
C HIS A 234 -12.55 -3.04 -0.33
N ALA A 235 -12.43 -3.38 0.95
CA ALA A 235 -11.58 -2.63 1.87
C ALA A 235 -10.11 -2.93 1.61
N ARG A 236 -9.73 -4.20 1.52
CA ARG A 236 -8.34 -4.66 1.43
C ARG A 236 -7.56 -4.12 0.24
N PHE A 237 -8.24 -3.91 -0.90
CA PHE A 237 -7.66 -3.33 -2.11
C PHE A 237 -7.88 -1.82 -2.25
N TRP A 238 -8.29 -1.13 -1.19
CA TRP A 238 -8.40 0.32 -1.20
C TRP A 238 -7.04 0.96 -1.49
N ARG A 239 -7.00 1.87 -2.46
CA ARG A 239 -5.76 2.51 -2.95
C ARG A 239 -5.65 3.98 -2.54
N LYS A 240 -6.76 4.70 -2.57
CA LYS A 240 -6.83 6.17 -2.51
C LYS A 240 -6.71 6.72 -1.08
N ASN A 241 -6.73 8.05 -0.93
CA ASN A 241 -6.99 8.65 0.38
C ASN A 241 -8.47 8.50 0.80
N ARG A 242 -8.86 9.08 1.94
CA ARG A 242 -10.24 9.07 2.46
C ARG A 242 -10.91 10.46 2.39
N GLY A 243 -10.56 11.26 1.39
CA GLY A 243 -11.17 12.57 1.16
C GLY A 243 -12.70 12.51 0.96
N LYS A 244 -13.36 13.67 1.09
CA LYS A 244 -14.82 13.83 0.97
C LYS A 244 -15.40 13.09 -0.23
N ALA A 245 -16.56 12.48 -0.04
CA ALA A 245 -17.35 11.92 -1.14
C ALA A 245 -17.80 13.04 -2.10
N VAL A 246 -17.40 12.94 -3.35
CA VAL A 246 -17.87 13.80 -4.45
C VAL A 246 -18.89 13.01 -5.26
N CYS A 247 -20.08 13.59 -5.44
CA CYS A 247 -21.14 12.96 -6.23
C CYS A 247 -21.26 13.64 -7.59
N SER A 248 -21.16 12.85 -8.66
CA SER A 248 -21.38 13.29 -10.03
C SER A 248 -22.42 12.40 -10.72
N LYS A 249 -23.04 12.91 -11.78
CA LYS A 249 -23.85 12.08 -12.67
C LYS A 249 -22.93 11.40 -13.68
N ASP A 250 -23.09 10.10 -13.87
CA ASP A 250 -22.41 9.37 -14.93
C ASP A 250 -23.02 9.69 -16.31
N ARG A 251 -22.46 9.10 -17.37
CA ARG A 251 -22.95 9.26 -18.76
C ARG A 251 -24.41 8.82 -18.93
N TRP A 252 -24.90 7.96 -18.04
CA TRP A 252 -26.25 7.41 -18.01
C TRP A 252 -27.18 8.15 -17.03
N HIS A 253 -26.78 9.34 -16.58
CA HIS A 253 -27.52 10.21 -15.65
C HIS A 253 -27.76 9.62 -14.26
N ARG A 254 -27.05 8.54 -13.87
CA ARG A 254 -27.11 7.96 -12.53
C ARG A 254 -26.19 8.74 -11.60
N LYS A 255 -26.66 9.05 -10.39
CA LYS A 255 -25.85 9.73 -9.38
C LYS A 255 -24.91 8.72 -8.72
N ARG A 256 -23.60 8.94 -8.85
CA ARG A 256 -22.56 8.11 -8.21
C ARG A 256 -21.71 8.99 -7.29
N CYS A 257 -21.42 8.50 -6.09
CA CYS A 257 -20.64 9.22 -5.09
C CYS A 257 -19.33 8.48 -4.82
N CYS A 258 -18.19 9.12 -5.09
CA CYS A 258 -16.85 8.55 -4.91
C CYS A 258 -16.08 9.28 -3.83
N SER A 259 -15.52 8.53 -2.89
CA SER A 259 -14.67 9.08 -1.83
C SER A 259 -13.20 8.94 -2.19
N GLY A 260 -12.45 9.98 -1.89
CA GLY A 260 -10.99 10.03 -2.02
C GLY A 260 -10.44 10.17 -3.45
N VAL A 261 -9.16 10.53 -3.52
CA VAL A 261 -8.37 10.74 -4.74
C VAL A 261 -7.13 9.85 -4.74
N ASP A 262 -6.61 9.51 -5.92
CA ASP A 262 -5.29 8.89 -6.04
C ASP A 262 -4.22 9.93 -5.72
N LEU A 263 -3.52 9.75 -4.60
CA LEU A 263 -2.50 10.68 -4.12
C LEU A 263 -1.32 10.81 -5.08
N ASN A 264 -0.95 9.72 -5.78
CA ASN A 264 0.14 9.74 -6.76
C ASN A 264 -0.30 10.29 -8.13
N ARG A 265 -1.50 10.86 -8.20
CA ARG A 265 -2.03 11.62 -9.34
C ARG A 265 -2.52 13.01 -8.94
N ASN A 266 -2.01 13.50 -7.81
CA ASN A 266 -2.41 14.79 -7.24
C ASN A 266 -1.22 15.74 -7.04
N PHE A 267 -0.07 15.40 -7.61
CA PHE A 267 1.09 16.30 -7.67
C PHE A 267 0.91 17.31 -8.82
N ASP A 268 1.43 18.52 -8.63
CA ASP A 268 1.43 19.58 -9.63
C ASP A 268 2.53 19.35 -10.69
N PHE A 269 2.44 18.22 -11.38
CA PHE A 269 3.35 17.82 -12.44
C PHE A 269 2.56 17.12 -13.54
N TYR A 270 2.37 17.81 -14.67
CA TYR A 270 1.47 17.39 -15.75
C TYR A 270 0.06 17.00 -15.26
N TRP A 271 -0.44 17.77 -14.28
CA TRP A 271 -1.74 17.55 -13.67
C TRP A 271 -2.87 17.67 -14.71
N GLY A 272 -3.79 16.70 -14.73
CA GLY A 272 -4.89 16.68 -15.71
C GLY A 272 -4.53 16.25 -17.13
N GLY A 273 -3.32 15.74 -17.39
CA GLY A 273 -2.98 15.15 -18.70
C GLY A 273 -3.80 13.88 -19.04
N LEU A 274 -3.74 13.42 -20.30
CA LEU A 274 -4.49 12.24 -20.80
C LEU A 274 -4.25 10.95 -19.97
N LEU A 275 -3.06 10.75 -19.39
CA LEU A 275 -2.76 9.63 -18.46
C LEU A 275 -3.18 9.91 -17.00
N HIS A 276 -3.40 11.17 -16.63
CA HIS A 276 -3.71 11.64 -15.28
C HIS A 276 -5.22 11.69 -15.01
N THR A 277 -5.99 12.16 -16.00
CA THR A 277 -7.46 12.26 -15.93
C THR A 277 -8.11 10.90 -15.85
N ILE A 278 -7.53 9.90 -16.54
CA ILE A 278 -8.05 8.54 -16.57
C ILE A 278 -7.99 7.94 -15.17
N ILE A 279 -6.95 8.18 -14.37
CA ILE A 279 -6.68 7.51 -13.08
C ILE A 279 -7.41 8.14 -11.89
N GLN A 280 -7.62 9.46 -11.88
CA GLN A 280 -8.31 10.14 -10.78
C GLN A 280 -9.76 9.66 -10.58
N LEU A 281 -10.39 9.16 -11.65
CA LEU A 281 -11.77 8.70 -11.63
C LEU A 281 -11.90 7.21 -11.25
N ILE A 282 -10.84 6.38 -11.38
CA ILE A 282 -10.88 4.90 -11.55
C ILE A 282 -11.54 4.09 -10.44
N HIS A 283 -11.67 4.61 -9.22
CA HIS A 283 -12.26 3.85 -8.12
C HIS A 283 -13.24 4.69 -7.29
N CYS A 284 -14.48 4.82 -7.76
CA CYS A 284 -15.56 4.27 -6.93
C CYS A 284 -15.49 2.75 -7.13
#